data_AF-A0A2T8HLK6-F1
#
_entry.id   AF-A0A2T8HLK6-F1
#
_cell.length_a   1.000
_cell.length_b   1.000
_cell.length_c   1.000
_cell.angle_alpha   90.00
_cell.angle_beta   90.00
_cell.angle_gamma   90.00
#
_symmetry.space_group_name_H-M   'P 1'
#
loop_
_entity.id
_entity.type
_entity.pdbx_description
1 polymer ?
#
loop_
_entity_poly.entity_id
_entity_poly.type
_entity_poly.pdbx_seq_one_letter_code
_entity_poly.pdbx_strand_id
1 'polypeptide(L)'
;MAKKGRDPKHDYTDAMFLLQIEGWARDGYDDRQIAELLDLSAEHFSRLKSANPQLYQALKKGRQPLEVLVENSLFKRATGLKVKTTVRKWVVMPNEDGEYQNVEVVQETETELPPDTGAAMAWLKHKKPEMWNIATKMQMEQDINMNGSISIDSWLDANNQGEDSDDTEIEEDFDGE
;
A
#
# COMPACT_ATOMS: atom_id res chain seq x y z
N MET A 1 2.87 -54.74 10.43
CA MET A 1 1.51 -54.19 10.29
C MET A 1 1.52 -52.77 10.84
N ALA A 2 1.44 -51.75 9.97
CA ALA A 2 1.39 -50.36 10.44
C ALA A 2 0.05 -50.16 11.17
N LYS A 3 0.10 -49.77 12.46
CA LYS A 3 -1.11 -49.42 13.21
C LYS A 3 -1.76 -48.25 12.48
N LYS A 4 -2.96 -48.48 11.92
CA LYS A 4 -3.78 -47.42 11.34
C LYS A 4 -4.07 -46.43 12.45
N GLY A 5 -3.36 -45.30 12.42
CA GLY A 5 -3.55 -44.20 13.37
C GLY A 5 -4.98 -43.69 13.28
N ARG A 6 -5.46 -43.06 14.35
CA ARG A 6 -6.75 -42.37 14.37
C ARG A 6 -6.78 -41.35 13.22
N ASP A 7 -7.84 -41.38 12.42
CA ASP A 7 -7.97 -40.44 11.30
C ASP A 7 -7.94 -39.00 11.85
N PRO A 8 -7.18 -38.09 11.23
CA PRO A 8 -7.07 -36.71 11.69
C PRO A 8 -8.42 -36.00 11.59
N LYS A 9 -8.72 -35.16 12.60
CA LYS A 9 -10.01 -34.43 12.71
C LYS A 9 -10.24 -33.44 11.55
N HIS A 10 -9.17 -32.89 11.01
CA HIS A 10 -9.17 -32.00 9.84
C HIS A 10 -8.15 -32.51 8.83
N ASP A 11 -8.44 -32.31 7.55
CA ASP A 11 -7.42 -32.45 6.51
C ASP A 11 -6.58 -31.17 6.50
N TYR A 12 -5.37 -31.26 7.08
CA TYR A 12 -4.45 -30.13 7.19
C TYR A 12 -3.76 -29.77 5.86
N THR A 13 -4.06 -30.51 4.79
CA THR A 13 -3.58 -30.27 3.41
C THR A 13 -4.65 -29.66 2.53
N ASP A 14 -5.91 -29.63 2.99
CA ASP A 14 -7.00 -29.09 2.21
C ASP A 14 -6.89 -27.57 2.04
N ALA A 15 -7.16 -27.10 0.82
CA ALA A 15 -7.02 -25.69 0.46
C ALA A 15 -8.02 -24.80 1.23
N MET A 16 -9.23 -25.32 1.51
CA MET A 16 -10.24 -24.56 2.26
C MET A 16 -9.82 -24.37 3.72
N PHE A 17 -9.30 -25.43 4.33
CA PHE A 17 -8.77 -25.39 5.69
C PHE A 17 -7.60 -24.40 5.81
N LEU A 18 -6.64 -24.44 4.89
CA LEU A 18 -5.50 -23.51 4.89
C LEU A 18 -5.96 -22.05 4.73
N LEU A 19 -6.98 -21.79 3.90
CA LEU A 19 -7.54 -20.46 3.70
C LEU A 19 -8.21 -19.92 4.98
N GLN A 20 -8.91 -20.79 5.72
CA GLN A 20 -9.53 -20.44 6.99
C GLN A 20 -8.49 -20.05 8.04
N ILE A 21 -7.39 -20.81 8.14
CA ILE A 21 -6.26 -20.50 9.04
C ILE A 21 -5.57 -19.20 8.63
N GLU A 22 -5.37 -18.96 7.33
CA GLU A 22 -4.85 -17.69 6.81
C GLU A 22 -5.76 -16.52 7.20
N GLY A 23 -7.09 -16.72 7.15
CA GLY A 23 -8.09 -15.75 7.59
C GLY A 23 -7.93 -15.37 9.06
N TRP A 24 -7.91 -16.35 9.97
CA TRP A 24 -7.71 -16.08 11.39
C TRP A 24 -6.36 -15.44 11.70
N ALA A 25 -5.30 -15.86 11.00
CA ALA A 25 -3.99 -15.22 11.14
C ALA A 25 -4.01 -13.74 10.69
N ARG A 26 -4.83 -13.41 9.69
CA ARG A 26 -5.04 -12.03 9.21
C ARG A 26 -5.84 -11.17 10.18
N ASP A 27 -6.82 -11.79 10.85
CA ASP A 27 -7.64 -11.13 11.88
C ASP A 27 -6.85 -10.91 13.18
N GLY A 28 -5.61 -11.42 13.28
CA GLY A 28 -4.70 -11.20 14.40
C GLY A 28 -4.71 -12.28 15.48
N TYR A 29 -5.30 -13.45 15.21
CA TYR A 29 -5.33 -14.54 16.18
C TYR A 29 -3.94 -15.16 16.41
N ASP A 30 -3.62 -15.43 17.68
CA ASP A 30 -2.39 -16.10 18.08
C ASP A 30 -2.48 -17.62 17.84
N ASP A 31 -1.32 -18.29 17.72
CA ASP A 31 -1.24 -19.75 17.49
C ASP A 31 -2.02 -20.55 18.55
N ARG A 32 -2.09 -20.06 19.79
CA ARG A 32 -2.85 -20.68 20.89
C ARG A 32 -4.37 -20.59 20.66
N GLN A 33 -4.85 -19.42 20.24
CA GLN A 33 -6.27 -19.18 19.98
C GLN A 33 -6.74 -19.97 18.76
N ILE A 34 -5.91 -20.03 17.71
CA ILE A 34 -6.18 -20.86 16.54
C ILE A 34 -6.25 -22.34 16.93
N ALA A 35 -5.37 -22.81 17.82
CA ALA A 35 -5.43 -24.18 18.33
C ALA A 35 -6.73 -24.47 19.08
N GLU A 36 -7.18 -23.54 19.94
CA GLU A 36 -8.46 -23.65 20.65
C GLU A 36 -9.66 -23.71 19.70
N LEU A 37 -9.70 -22.88 18.65
CA LEU A 37 -10.76 -22.91 17.63
C LEU A 37 -10.87 -24.24 16.88
N LEU A 38 -9.77 -25.01 16.81
CA LEU A 38 -9.71 -26.33 16.19
C LEU A 38 -9.95 -27.47 17.19
N ASP A 39 -10.20 -27.14 18.46
CA ASP A 39 -10.17 -28.06 19.61
C ASP A 39 -8.87 -28.87 19.70
N LEU A 40 -7.73 -28.23 19.42
CA LEU A 40 -6.40 -28.82 19.51
C LEU A 40 -5.63 -28.22 20.68
N SER A 41 -4.74 -29.01 21.28
CA SER A 41 -3.78 -28.46 22.23
C SER A 41 -2.73 -27.61 21.51
N ALA A 42 -2.23 -26.56 22.16
CA ALA A 42 -1.18 -25.72 21.61
C ALA A 42 0.08 -26.51 21.21
N GLU A 43 0.43 -27.56 21.97
CA GLU A 43 1.54 -28.46 21.63
C GLU A 43 1.27 -29.25 20.35
N HIS A 44 0.04 -29.76 20.18
CA HIS A 44 -0.34 -30.49 18.98
C HIS A 44 -0.27 -29.57 17.76
N PHE A 45 -0.81 -28.35 17.87
CA PHE A 45 -0.76 -27.36 16.81
C PHE A 45 0.68 -26.97 16.43
N SER A 46 1.57 -26.80 17.40
CA SER A 46 3.00 -26.54 17.16
C SER A 46 3.70 -27.68 16.41
N ARG A 47 3.36 -28.94 16.76
CA ARG A 47 3.84 -30.12 16.02
C ARG A 47 3.30 -30.14 14.59
N LEU A 48 2.00 -29.85 14.38
CA LEU A 48 1.40 -29.77 13.05
C LEU A 48 2.02 -28.67 12.18
N LYS A 49 2.29 -27.50 12.76
CA LYS A 49 2.97 -26.39 12.09
C LYS A 49 4.37 -26.80 11.61
N SER A 50 5.09 -27.58 12.40
CA SER A 50 6.40 -28.12 12.04
C SER A 50 6.32 -29.24 11.00
N ALA A 51 5.26 -30.07 11.06
CA ALA A 51 5.07 -31.21 10.17
C ALA A 51 4.54 -30.83 8.78
N ASN A 52 3.73 -29.76 8.69
CA ASN A 52 3.05 -29.32 7.48
C ASN A 52 3.56 -27.94 7.02
N PRO A 53 4.48 -27.87 6.03
CA PRO A 53 5.00 -26.60 5.53
C PRO A 53 3.93 -25.67 4.96
N GLN A 54 2.87 -26.21 4.37
CA GLN A 54 1.77 -25.43 3.78
C GLN A 54 1.01 -24.64 4.86
N LEU A 55 0.76 -25.25 6.02
CA LEU A 55 0.12 -24.61 7.16
C LEU A 55 0.98 -23.46 7.71
N TYR A 56 2.29 -23.70 7.83
CA TYR A 56 3.22 -22.65 8.23
C TYR A 56 3.24 -21.47 7.25
N GLN A 57 3.23 -21.74 5.93
CA GLN A 57 3.16 -20.70 4.92
C GLN A 57 1.85 -19.91 4.99
N ALA A 58 0.71 -20.57 5.19
CA ALA A 58 -0.60 -19.91 5.36
C ALA A 58 -0.60 -18.96 6.56
N LEU A 59 -0.12 -19.41 7.73
CA LEU A 59 0.02 -18.57 8.92
C LEU A 59 0.96 -17.38 8.68
N LYS A 60 2.10 -17.62 8.02
CA LYS A 60 3.08 -16.57 7.71
C LYS A 60 2.46 -15.52 6.80
N LYS A 61 1.71 -15.95 5.78
CA LYS A 61 1.03 -15.08 4.82
C LYS A 61 -0.09 -14.27 5.48
N GLY A 62 -0.90 -14.90 6.33
CA GLY A 62 -1.95 -14.22 7.08
C GLY A 62 -1.40 -13.17 8.05
N ARG A 63 -0.25 -13.43 8.67
CA ARG A 63 0.43 -12.50 9.59
C ARG A 63 1.26 -11.41 8.91
N GLN A 64 1.43 -11.45 7.58
CA GLN A 64 2.09 -10.34 6.91
C GLN A 64 1.23 -9.08 7.08
N PRO A 65 1.83 -7.93 7.45
CA PRO A 65 1.08 -6.69 7.56
C PRO A 65 0.34 -6.45 6.24
N LEU A 66 -0.98 -6.25 6.32
CA LEU A 66 -1.81 -6.02 5.15
C LEU A 66 -1.27 -4.86 4.31
N GLU A 67 -0.76 -3.82 4.97
CA GLU A 67 -0.08 -2.68 4.35
C GLU A 67 1.11 -3.10 3.50
N VAL A 68 1.95 -4.04 3.97
CA VAL A 68 3.10 -4.55 3.21
C VAL A 68 2.65 -5.35 1.98
N LEU A 69 1.52 -6.07 2.07
CA LEU A 69 0.95 -6.76 0.92
C LEU A 69 0.41 -5.78 -0.12
N VAL A 70 -0.30 -4.75 0.33
CA VAL A 70 -0.82 -3.67 -0.53
C VAL A 70 0.35 -2.91 -1.17
N GLU A 71 1.36 -2.52 -0.40
CA GLU A 71 2.58 -1.88 -0.89
C GLU A 71 3.26 -2.74 -1.96
N ASN A 72 3.43 -4.04 -1.72
CA ASN A 72 4.04 -4.95 -2.69
C ASN A 72 3.20 -5.09 -3.96
N SER A 73 1.87 -5.14 -3.84
CA SER A 73 0.97 -5.19 -4.99
C SER A 73 1.05 -3.90 -5.82
N LEU A 74 1.09 -2.75 -5.16
CA LEU A 74 1.21 -1.43 -5.77
C LEU A 74 2.55 -1.27 -6.47
N PHE A 75 3.64 -1.68 -5.82
CA PHE A 75 4.99 -1.67 -6.38
C PHE A 75 5.06 -2.53 -7.66
N LYS A 76 4.54 -3.76 -7.62
CA LYS A 76 4.49 -4.64 -8.80
C LYS A 76 3.73 -4.01 -9.96
N ARG A 77 2.61 -3.34 -9.67
CA ARG A 77 1.82 -2.62 -10.68
C ARG A 77 2.57 -1.39 -11.23
N ALA A 78 3.32 -0.71 -10.37
CA ALA A 78 4.13 0.45 -10.72
C ALA A 78 5.36 0.11 -11.59
N THR A 79 6.03 -1.03 -11.34
CA THR A 79 7.20 -1.45 -12.12
C THR A 79 6.85 -2.20 -13.40
N GLY A 80 5.60 -2.63 -13.54
CA GLY A 80 5.19 -3.59 -14.56
C GLY A 80 5.50 -5.03 -14.12
N LEU A 81 4.65 -5.95 -14.57
CA LEU A 81 4.75 -7.38 -14.28
C LEU A 81 4.84 -8.12 -15.61
N LYS A 82 5.87 -8.96 -15.78
CA LYS A 82 5.89 -9.92 -16.88
C LYS A 82 5.01 -11.10 -16.49
N VAL A 83 3.85 -11.26 -17.14
CA VAL A 83 2.93 -12.36 -16.86
C VAL A 83 2.98 -13.33 -18.02
N LYS A 84 3.58 -14.49 -17.77
CA LYS A 84 3.55 -15.61 -18.71
C LYS A 84 2.13 -16.16 -18.75
N THR A 85 1.46 -16.01 -19.90
CA THR A 85 0.12 -16.55 -20.10
C THR A 85 0.21 -17.72 -21.07
N THR A 86 -0.04 -18.92 -20.57
CA THR A 86 -0.09 -20.12 -21.42
C THR A 86 -1.49 -20.24 -22.01
N VAL A 87 -1.59 -20.12 -23.34
CA VAL A 87 -2.85 -20.36 -24.05
C VAL A 87 -2.76 -21.74 -24.70
N ARG A 88 -3.69 -22.63 -24.34
CA ARG A 88 -3.85 -23.93 -24.99
C ARG A 88 -4.79 -23.76 -26.17
N LYS A 89 -4.33 -24.07 -27.39
CA LYS A 89 -5.17 -24.02 -28.59
C LYS A 89 -5.20 -25.40 -29.25
N TRP A 90 -6.41 -25.87 -29.55
CA TRP A 90 -6.58 -27.05 -30.38
C TRP A 90 -6.35 -26.66 -31.85
N VAL A 91 -5.38 -27.29 -32.49
CA VAL A 91 -5.08 -27.06 -33.91
C VAL A 91 -5.31 -28.37 -34.64
N VAL A 92 -6.10 -28.30 -35.72
CA VAL A 92 -6.33 -29.43 -36.61
C VAL A 92 -5.17 -29.47 -37.61
N MET A 93 -4.35 -30.52 -37.55
CA MET A 93 -3.26 -30.71 -38.51
C MET A 93 -3.53 -31.94 -39.40
N PRO A 94 -3.21 -31.87 -40.70
CA PRO A 94 -3.24 -33.05 -41.55
C PRO A 94 -2.07 -33.98 -41.18
N ASN A 95 -2.37 -35.25 -40.96
CA ASN A 95 -1.36 -36.28 -40.77
C ASN A 95 -0.72 -36.69 -42.12
N GLU A 96 0.38 -37.45 -42.10
CA GLU A 96 1.04 -37.95 -43.32
C GLU A 96 0.12 -38.81 -44.22
N ASP A 97 -0.95 -39.37 -43.66
CA ASP A 97 -2.00 -40.15 -44.36
C ASP A 97 -3.22 -39.32 -44.84
N GLY A 98 -3.23 -38.00 -44.64
CA GLY A 98 -4.30 -37.11 -45.12
C GLY A 98 -5.56 -37.04 -44.23
N GLU A 99 -5.56 -37.68 -43.06
CA GLU A 99 -6.61 -37.50 -42.04
C GLU A 99 -6.29 -36.35 -41.09
N TYR A 100 -7.31 -35.60 -40.70
CA TYR A 100 -7.21 -34.46 -39.79
C TYR A 100 -7.33 -34.91 -38.33
N GLN A 101 -6.28 -34.74 -37.53
CA GLN A 101 -6.31 -35.04 -36.10
C GLN A 101 -6.25 -33.74 -35.27
N ASN A 102 -7.02 -33.69 -34.19
CA ASN A 102 -6.97 -32.59 -33.21
C ASN A 102 -5.69 -32.73 -32.38
N VAL A 103 -4.70 -31.87 -32.62
CA VAL A 103 -3.47 -31.83 -31.82
C VAL A 103 -3.56 -30.66 -30.85
N GLU A 104 -3.32 -30.91 -29.56
CA GLU A 104 -3.21 -29.87 -28.54
C GLU A 104 -1.84 -29.18 -28.70
N VAL A 105 -1.82 -27.98 -29.29
CA VAL A 105 -0.60 -27.17 -29.36
C VAL A 105 -0.65 -26.17 -28.20
N VAL A 106 0.27 -26.33 -27.25
CA VAL A 106 0.44 -25.40 -26.13
C VAL A 106 1.34 -24.27 -26.61
N GLN A 107 0.77 -23.09 -26.85
CA GLN A 107 1.55 -21.90 -27.19
C GLN A 107 1.76 -21.06 -25.93
N GLU A 108 2.98 -21.08 -25.41
CA GLU A 108 3.39 -20.16 -24.34
C GLU A 108 3.62 -18.78 -24.93
N THR A 109 2.77 -17.81 -24.60
CA THR A 109 2.94 -16.42 -25.01
C THR A 109 3.28 -15.57 -23.79
N GLU A 110 4.45 -14.93 -23.81
CA GLU A 110 4.85 -14.00 -22.74
C GLU A 110 4.20 -12.65 -23.01
N THR A 111 3.28 -12.23 -22.13
CA THR A 111 2.64 -10.91 -22.20
C THR A 111 3.20 -10.03 -21.10
N GLU A 112 3.75 -8.88 -21.45
CA GLU A 112 4.22 -7.92 -20.47
C GLU A 112 3.08 -6.95 -20.13
N LEU A 113 2.66 -6.90 -18.86
CA LEU A 113 1.75 -5.86 -18.39
C LEU A 113 2.57 -4.57 -18.25
N PRO A 114 2.23 -3.51 -18.99
CA PRO A 114 2.95 -2.26 -18.90
C PRO A 114 2.83 -1.67 -17.49
N PRO A 115 3.86 -0.95 -17.02
CA PRO A 115 3.79 -0.26 -15.74
C PRO A 115 2.64 0.74 -15.72
N ASP A 116 1.87 0.74 -14.64
CA ASP A 116 0.79 1.70 -14.43
C ASP A 116 1.33 3.00 -13.84
N THR A 117 1.22 4.09 -14.59
CA THR A 117 1.74 5.41 -14.22
C THR A 117 1.05 6.00 -12.98
N GLY A 118 -0.23 5.68 -12.76
CA GLY A 118 -0.96 6.07 -11.56
C GLY A 118 -0.47 5.33 -10.32
N ALA A 119 -0.19 4.03 -10.46
CA ALA A 119 0.43 3.25 -9.39
C ALA A 119 1.84 3.75 -9.06
N ALA A 120 2.64 4.10 -10.08
CA ALA A 120 3.95 4.70 -9.90
C ALA A 120 3.89 6.05 -9.17
N MET A 121 2.93 6.91 -9.53
CA MET A 121 2.71 8.20 -8.86
C MET A 121 2.29 8.01 -7.40
N ALA A 122 1.36 7.09 -7.11
CA ALA A 122 0.92 6.79 -5.76
C ALA A 122 2.06 6.24 -4.89
N TRP A 123 2.90 5.35 -5.45
CA TRP A 123 4.08 4.82 -4.78
C TRP A 123 5.09 5.92 -4.40
N LEU A 124 5.38 6.84 -5.32
CA LEU A 124 6.30 7.96 -5.09
C LEU A 124 5.78 8.90 -3.99
N LYS A 125 4.46 9.17 -3.96
CA LYS A 125 3.83 9.96 -2.90
C LYS A 125 3.93 9.30 -1.52
N HIS A 126 3.82 7.97 -1.44
CA HIS A 126 3.94 7.26 -0.17
C HIS A 126 5.39 7.21 0.36
N LYS A 127 6.36 6.97 -0.53
CA LYS A 127 7.78 6.83 -0.11
C LYS A 127 8.54 8.15 0.00
N LYS A 128 8.11 9.20 -0.71
CA LYS A 128 8.75 10.53 -0.68
C LYS A 128 7.69 11.64 -0.64
N PRO A 129 6.91 11.73 0.45
CA PRO A 129 5.83 12.70 0.56
C PRO A 129 6.33 14.14 0.41
N GLU A 130 7.50 14.47 0.98
CA GLU A 130 8.09 15.81 0.92
C GLU A 130 8.35 16.33 -0.52
N MET A 131 8.71 15.44 -1.44
CA MET A 131 8.97 15.83 -2.83
C MET A 131 7.73 15.86 -3.72
N TRP A 132 6.75 14.99 -3.43
CA TRP A 132 5.63 14.71 -4.35
C TRP A 132 4.25 15.13 -3.83
N ASN A 133 4.11 15.47 -2.55
CA ASN A 133 2.90 16.10 -2.02
C ASN A 133 3.01 17.62 -2.17
N ILE A 134 2.28 18.17 -3.14
CA ILE A 134 2.21 19.61 -3.43
C ILE A 134 1.75 20.40 -2.18
N ALA A 135 0.84 19.83 -1.38
CA ALA A 135 0.40 20.43 -0.12
C ALA A 135 1.54 20.61 0.90
N THR A 136 2.46 19.65 1.01
CA THR A 136 3.62 19.74 1.91
C THR A 136 4.61 20.82 1.45
N LYS A 137 4.78 21.00 0.14
CA LYS A 137 5.58 22.09 -0.42
C LYS A 137 5.00 23.46 -0.12
N MET A 138 3.70 23.65 -0.31
CA MET A 138 3.04 24.93 -0.02
C MET A 138 3.14 25.32 1.46
N GLN A 139 3.10 24.33 2.36
CA GLN A 139 3.23 24.56 3.80
C GLN A 139 4.68 24.92 4.19
N MET A 140 5.67 24.22 3.64
CA MET A 140 7.08 24.61 3.79
C MET A 140 7.35 26.02 3.23
N GLU A 141 6.81 26.36 2.06
CA GLU A 141 6.97 27.70 1.47
C GLU A 141 6.31 28.81 2.31
N GLN A 142 5.16 28.53 2.95
CA GLN A 142 4.53 29.47 3.87
C GLN A 142 5.36 29.71 5.14
N ASP A 143 5.95 28.67 5.73
CA ASP A 143 6.78 28.79 6.94
C ASP A 143 8.06 29.62 6.69
N ILE A 144 8.66 29.50 5.50
CA ILE A 144 9.84 30.28 5.13
C ILE A 144 9.48 31.77 4.97
N ASN A 145 8.26 32.07 4.50
CA ASN A 145 7.80 33.44 4.28
C ASN A 145 7.33 34.14 5.58
N MET A 146 6.92 33.38 6.61
CA MET A 146 6.55 33.93 7.92
C MET A 146 7.74 34.34 8.80
N ASN A 147 8.92 33.73 8.63
CA ASN A 147 10.07 34.02 9.50
C ASN A 147 10.93 35.22 9.06
N GLY A 148 10.59 35.85 7.93
CA GLY A 148 11.32 36.99 7.37
C GLY A 148 10.46 38.14 6.86
N SER A 149 9.13 38.06 6.96
CA SER A 149 8.25 39.16 6.58
C SER A 149 7.89 40.00 7.80
N ILE A 150 8.22 41.29 7.73
CA ILE A 150 7.69 42.30 8.65
C ILE A 150 6.22 42.50 8.25
N SER A 151 5.30 42.39 9.20
CA SER A 151 3.88 42.66 8.97
C SER A 151 3.69 44.06 8.39
N ILE A 152 2.76 44.21 7.44
CA ILE A 152 2.44 45.50 6.78
C ILE A 152 2.15 46.60 7.82
N ASP A 153 1.45 46.26 8.90
CA ASP A 153 1.14 47.20 9.99
C ASP A 153 2.41 47.73 10.67
N SER A 154 3.40 46.86 10.90
CA SER A 154 4.68 47.25 11.51
C SER A 154 5.55 48.10 10.58
N TRP A 155 5.40 47.99 9.26
CA TRP A 155 6.11 48.84 8.29
C TRP A 155 5.45 50.22 8.17
N LEU A 156 4.12 50.29 8.27
CA LEU A 156 3.36 51.55 8.27
C LEU A 156 3.67 52.36 9.54
N ASP A 157 3.68 51.72 10.71
CA ASP A 157 3.99 52.39 11.98
C ASP A 157 5.41 52.96 12.02
N ALA A 158 6.38 52.28 11.38
CA ALA A 158 7.76 52.74 11.31
C ALA A 158 7.96 53.96 10.38
N ASN A 159 7.07 54.15 9.41
CA ASN A 159 7.16 55.22 8.42
C ASN A 159 6.15 56.36 8.62
N ASN A 160 5.22 56.21 9.58
CA ASN A 160 4.20 57.22 9.87
C ASN A 160 4.55 58.15 11.06
N GLN A 161 5.76 58.04 11.64
CA GLN A 161 6.23 58.91 12.73
C GLN A 161 6.95 60.16 12.22
N GLY A 162 6.29 60.95 11.36
CA GLY A 162 6.94 62.08 10.69
C GLY A 162 6.10 63.31 10.40
N GLU A 163 4.87 63.42 10.90
CA GLU A 163 4.06 64.64 10.78
C GLU A 163 3.41 64.99 12.13
N ASP A 164 4.25 65.36 13.11
CA ASP A 164 3.80 66.31 14.12
C ASP A 164 3.92 67.71 13.49
N SER A 165 2.82 68.15 12.87
CA SER A 165 2.62 69.53 12.44
C SER A 165 2.61 70.43 13.68
N ASP A 166 3.72 71.12 13.92
CA ASP A 166 3.81 72.24 14.86
C ASP A 166 3.05 73.45 14.27
N ASP A 167 1.72 73.37 14.28
CA ASP A 167 0.83 74.50 14.03
C ASP A 167 0.89 75.42 15.25
N THR A 168 1.86 76.32 15.23
CA THR A 168 1.93 77.45 16.16
C THR A 168 0.81 78.43 15.82
N GLU A 169 -0.21 78.46 16.69
CA GLU A 169 -1.34 79.39 16.65
C GLU A 169 -0.86 80.84 16.52
N ILE A 170 -1.23 81.51 15.42
CA ILE A 170 -1.14 82.97 15.31
C ILE A 170 -2.45 83.52 15.87
N GLU A 171 -2.42 84.05 17.10
CA GLU A 171 -3.50 84.86 17.65
C GLU A 171 -3.56 86.20 16.89
N GLU A 172 -4.59 86.37 16.06
CA GLU A 172 -4.97 87.66 15.50
C GLU A 172 -5.81 88.43 16.54
N ASP A 173 -5.18 89.33 17.29
CA ASP A 173 -5.88 90.32 18.10
C ASP A 173 -6.55 91.36 17.17
N PHE A 174 -7.80 91.08 16.80
CA PHE A 174 -8.72 92.04 16.19
C PHE A 174 -9.58 92.67 17.30
N ASP A 175 -9.16 93.83 17.81
CA ASP A 175 -10.04 94.72 18.57
C ASP A 175 -10.21 96.03 17.80
N GLY A 176 -11.44 96.24 17.35
CA GLY A 176 -11.92 97.48 16.75
C GLY A 176 -12.55 98.42 17.79
N GLU A 177 -12.32 99.70 17.54
CA GLU A 177 -12.96 100.93 18.07
C GLU A 177 -12.33 101.61 19.30
#